data_AF-A0A836VCV7-F1
#
_entry.id   AF-A0A836VCV7-F1
#
_cell.length_a   1.000
_cell.length_b   1.000
_cell.length_c   1.000
_cell.angle_alpha   90.00
_cell.angle_beta   90.00
_cell.angle_gamma   90.00
#
_symmetry.space_group_name_H-M   'P 1'
#
loop_
_entity.id
_entity.type
_entity.pdbx_description
1 polymer ?
#
loop_
_entity_poly.entity_id
_entity_poly.type
_entity_poly.pdbx_seq_one_letter_code
_entity_poly.pdbx_strand_id
1 'polypeptide(L)' 'MTSALILLVVVVVFIAWVAKSAIMRFGGIDLYRKSAPFFMGLILGHFAGVGISFIVDMVFFHGNGHPILHG' A
#
# COMPACT_ATOMS: atom_id res chain seq x y z
N MET A 1 14.54 -18.76 4.36
CA MET A 1 13.97 -17.73 3.45
C MET A 1 12.54 -18.05 3.03
N THR A 2 12.25 -19.28 2.60
CA THR A 2 10.91 -19.73 2.18
C THR A 2 9.85 -19.72 3.29
N SER A 3 10.21 -20.09 4.52
CA SER A 3 9.27 -20.13 5.66
C SER A 3 8.75 -18.75 6.08
N ALA A 4 9.58 -17.71 6.03
CA ALA A 4 9.17 -16.34 6.36
C ALA A 4 8.19 -15.76 5.34
N LEU A 5 8.42 -16.02 4.05
CA LEU A 5 7.51 -15.62 2.97
C LEU A 5 6.11 -16.23 3.16
N ILE A 6 6.04 -17.49 3.55
CA ILE A 6 4.76 -18.18 3.78
C ILE A 6 3.98 -17.51 4.92
N LEU A 7 4.64 -17.21 6.05
CA LEU A 7 3.97 -16.55 7.18
C LEU A 7 3.43 -15.16 6.81
N LEU A 8 4.19 -14.38 6.03
CA LEU A 8 3.75 -13.07 5.56
C LEU A 8 2.51 -13.20 4.66
N VAL A 9 2.50 -14.14 3.71
CA VAL A 9 1.36 -14.35 2.81
C VAL A 9 0.11 -14.78 3.59
N VAL A 10 0.24 -15.69 4.55
CA VAL A 10 -0.88 -16.16 5.36
C VAL A 10 -1.52 -15.01 6.14
N VAL A 11 -0.71 -14.14 6.74
CA VAL A 11 -1.21 -12.98 7.50
C VAL A 11 -1.96 -12.00 6.58
N VAL A 12 -1.42 -11.70 5.40
CA VAL A 12 -2.07 -10.77 4.45
C VAL A 12 -3.40 -11.34 3.95
N VAL A 13 -3.43 -12.63 3.60
CA VAL A 13 -4.66 -13.31 3.16
C VAL A 13 -5.71 -13.33 4.27
N PHE A 14 -5.29 -13.62 5.51
CA PHE A 14 -6.18 -13.62 6.66
C PHE A 14 -6.81 -12.24 6.89
N ILE A 15 -6.03 -11.17 6.85
CA ILE A 15 -6.52 -9.79 7.01
C ILE A 15 -7.51 -9.44 5.89
N ALA A 16 -7.18 -9.76 4.62
CA ALA A 16 -8.06 -9.51 3.49
C ALA A 16 -9.40 -10.25 3.63
N TRP A 17 -9.37 -11.49 4.12
CA TRP A 17 -10.56 -12.28 4.38
C TRP A 17 -11.43 -11.70 5.51
N VAL A 18 -10.82 -11.27 6.62
CA VAL A 18 -11.54 -10.62 7.73
C VAL A 18 -12.19 -9.32 7.26
N ALA A 19 -11.46 -8.48 6.51
CA ALA A 19 -11.98 -7.23 5.98
C ALA A 19 -13.18 -7.48 5.05
N LYS A 20 -13.04 -8.41 4.08
CA LYS A 20 -14.15 -8.80 3.18
C LYS A 20 -15.36 -9.31 3.96
N SER A 21 -15.13 -10.18 4.94
CA SER A 21 -16.20 -10.78 5.74
C SER A 21 -16.91 -9.73 6.59
N ALA A 22 -16.18 -8.79 7.19
CA ALA A 22 -16.76 -7.67 7.93
C ALA A 22 -17.61 -6.77 7.03
N ILE A 23 -17.09 -6.38 5.85
CA ILE A 23 -17.83 -5.55 4.88
C ILE A 23 -19.13 -6.22 4.46
N MET A 24 -19.09 -7.51 4.13
CA MET A 24 -20.30 -8.25 3.73
C MET A 24 -21.27 -8.47 4.89
N ARG A 25 -20.77 -8.70 6.12
CA ARG A 25 -21.60 -8.96 7.30
C ARG A 25 -22.32 -7.72 7.82
N PHE A 26 -21.71 -6.54 7.73
CA PHE A 26 -22.29 -5.31 8.27
C PHE A 26 -23.09 -4.48 7.26
N GLY A 27 -22.89 -4.65 5.94
CA GLY A 27 -23.58 -3.79 4.97
C GLY A 27 -23.97 -4.41 3.64
N GLY A 28 -23.86 -5.74 3.49
CA GLY A 28 -24.34 -6.44 2.30
C GLY A 28 -23.73 -5.93 0.99
N ILE A 29 -24.48 -6.08 -0.12
CA ILE A 29 -24.02 -5.70 -1.47
C ILE A 29 -23.87 -4.18 -1.66
N ASP A 30 -24.67 -3.37 -0.96
CA ASP A 30 -24.60 -1.90 -1.10
C ASP A 30 -23.33 -1.35 -0.46
N LEU A 31 -22.95 -1.84 0.72
CA LEU A 31 -21.71 -1.43 1.36
C LEU A 31 -20.49 -1.95 0.61
N TYR A 32 -20.56 -3.12 -0.03
CA TYR A 32 -19.49 -3.59 -0.90
C TYR A 32 -19.17 -2.59 -2.03
N ARG A 33 -20.21 -2.06 -2.70
CA ARG A 33 -20.04 -1.01 -3.73
C ARG A 33 -19.50 0.29 -3.15
N LYS A 34 -19.93 0.68 -1.95
CA LYS A 34 -19.40 1.87 -1.24
C LYS A 34 -17.98 1.68 -0.72
N SER A 35 -17.54 0.44 -0.52
CA SER A 35 -16.18 0.11 -0.07
C SER A 35 -15.16 0.14 -1.22
N ALA A 36 -15.61 -0.01 -2.47
CA ALA A 36 -14.76 0.06 -3.65
C ALA A 36 -13.88 1.33 -3.72
N PRO A 37 -14.42 2.56 -3.54
CA PRO A 37 -13.59 3.78 -3.55
C PRO A 37 -12.58 3.81 -2.39
N PHE A 38 -12.83 3.16 -1.26
CA PHE A 38 -11.86 3.10 -0.16
C PHE A 38 -10.61 2.30 -0.55
N PHE A 39 -10.77 1.10 -1.10
CA PHE A 39 -9.63 0.30 -1.57
C PHE A 39 -8.89 0.97 -2.73
N MET A 40 -9.64 1.58 -3.65
CA MET A 40 -9.04 2.37 -4.74
C MET A 40 -8.23 3.56 -4.19
N GLY A 41 -8.77 4.23 -3.17
CA GLY A 41 -8.08 5.31 -2.44
C GLY A 41 -6.82 4.85 -1.73
N LEU A 42 -6.80 3.63 -1.17
CA LEU A 42 -5.60 3.06 -0.54
C LEU A 42 -4.46 2.87 -1.56
N ILE A 43 -4.79 2.33 -2.74
CA ILE A 43 -3.83 2.15 -3.84
C ILE A 43 -3.34 3.51 -4.32
N LEU A 44 -4.28 4.44 -4.59
CA LEU A 44 -3.97 5.78 -5.05
C LEU A 44 -3.11 6.54 -4.04
N GLY A 45 -3.39 6.40 -2.75
CA GLY A 45 -2.62 6.99 -1.66
C GLY A 45 -1.18 6.50 -1.61
N HIS A 46 -0.92 5.22 -1.90
CA HIS A 46 0.45 4.71 -2.02
C HIS A 46 1.21 5.39 -3.16
N PHE A 47 0.62 5.46 -4.35
CA PHE A 47 1.25 6.13 -5.50
C PHE A 47 1.42 7.63 -5.27
N ALA A 48 0.43 8.30 -4.68
CA ALA A 48 0.50 9.70 -4.34
C ALA A 48 1.60 9.96 -3.31
N GLY A 49 1.71 9.13 -2.27
CA GLY A 49 2.78 9.24 -1.27
C GLY A 49 4.16 9.07 -1.88
N VAL A 50 4.35 8.08 -2.75
CA VAL A 50 5.59 7.91 -3.51
C VAL A 50 5.87 9.13 -4.39
N GLY A 51 4.89 9.61 -5.16
CA GLY A 51 5.02 10.79 -6.02
C GLY A 51 5.36 12.06 -5.25
N ILE A 52 4.74 12.29 -4.09
CA ILE A 52 5.04 13.40 -3.20
C ILE A 52 6.48 13.28 -2.69
N SER A 53 6.90 12.10 -2.25
CA SER A 53 8.29 11.87 -1.83
C SER A 53 9.28 12.19 -2.94
N PHE A 54 8.98 11.82 -4.19
CA PHE A 54 9.81 12.19 -5.34
C PHE A 54 9.85 13.70 -5.60
N ILE A 55 8.71 14.39 -5.50
CA ILE A 55 8.65 15.85 -5.67
C ILE A 55 9.43 16.54 -4.55
N VAL A 56 9.27 16.09 -3.30
CA VAL A 56 10.01 16.60 -2.15
C VAL A 56 11.51 16.35 -2.34
N ASP A 57 11.90 15.17 -2.80
CA ASP A 57 13.30 14.85 -3.12
C ASP A 57 13.86 15.81 -4.18
N MET A 58 13.12 16.06 -5.26
CA MET A 58 13.53 17.04 -6.28
C MET A 58 13.67 18.47 -5.73
N VAL A 59 12.72 18.93 -4.90
CA VAL A 59 12.65 20.34 -4.46
C VAL A 59 13.60 20.64 -3.29
N PHE A 60 13.85 19.69 -2.40
CA PHE A 60 14.69 19.90 -1.23
C PHE A 60 16.09 19.32 -1.41
N PHE A 61 16.22 18.24 -2.19
CA PHE A 61 17.48 17.55 -2.47
C PHE A 61 17.83 17.68 -3.96
N HIS A 62 17.90 18.92 -4.46
CA HIS A 62 18.40 19.25 -5.80
C HIS A 62 19.87 18.80 -5.96
N GLY A 63 20.10 17.54 -6.33
CA GLY A 63 21.40 17.08 -6.82
C GLY A 63 22.47 16.78 -5.79
N ASN A 64 22.14 16.35 -4.55
CA ASN A 64 23.10 15.57 -3.76
C ASN A 64 23.17 14.14 -4.32
N GLY A 65 23.66 14.02 -5.55
CA GLY A 65 24.10 12.76 -6.10
C GLY A 65 25.17 12.21 -5.17
N HIS A 66 24.86 11.10 -4.50
CA HIS A 66 25.87 10.38 -3.74
C HIS A 66 26.98 9.98 -4.74
N PRO A 67 28.26 10.35 -4.52
CA PRO A 67 29.33 9.89 -5.39
C PRO A 67 29.33 8.36 -5.36
N ILE A 68 29.00 7.77 -6.51
CA ILE A 68 28.80 6.33 -6.74
C ILE A 68 30.11 5.53 -6.78
N LEU A 69 31.26 6.12 -6.44
CA LEU A 69 32.54 5.41 -6.49
C LEU A 69 33.59 6.04 -5.58
N HIS A 70 33.86 5.44 -4.42
CA HIS A 70 35.18 5.46 -3.77
C HIS A 70 35.35 4.21 -2.89
N GLY A 71 36.11 3.22 -3.39
CA GLY A 71 36.67 2.11 -2.61
C GLY A 71 35.92 0.79 -2.72
#